data_AF-A0A2P2LCQ0-F1
#
_entry.id   AF-A0A2P2LCQ0-F1
#
_cell.length_a   1.000
_cell.length_b   1.000
_cell.length_c   1.000
_cell.angle_alpha   90.00
_cell.angle_beta   90.00
_cell.angle_gamma   90.00
#
_symmetry.space_group_name_H-M   'P 1'
#
loop_
_entity.id
_entity.type
_entity.pdbx_description
1 polymer ?
#
loop_
_entity_poly.entity_id
_entity_poly.type
_entity_poly.pdbx_seq_one_letter_code
_entity_poly.pdbx_strand_id
1 'polypeptide(L)'
;MVNCISLNSTSRVVMTSCRNAFAMVANLTLYAIALVLFNVSEARTRADIENQYRWIAYLSIAIGCCFVGIFHLGTKEPGLKISVHGNSCARVPWNYWFRKILYYQVGLVYVLTRLVQNVSQAYLAYYVIDDLRMAQSAKALVPAIIYVSSFIISVIMQEISWTSHHLKAYYSAGGITWAFCGSFILLLPRSMNAFMYFIAVFIGIANALMTVTAVSMQSALVGSDLNGCAFVYGSLSFLDKISCGLAMYALQSFQSTSPDVQDRLSTSHVSITRYGLSLVPGFCSLVGVAVTYSMKLHTPYTKPLREPLLE
;
A
#
# COMPACT_ATOMS: atom_id res chain seq x y z
N MET A 1 -9.34 13.78 -4.56
CA MET A 1 -10.03 12.47 -4.48
C MET A 1 -10.41 12.06 -5.89
N VAL A 2 -10.17 10.79 -6.26
CA VAL A 2 -10.42 10.28 -7.62
C VAL A 2 -11.88 10.46 -8.05
N ASN A 3 -12.80 10.31 -7.10
CA ASN A 3 -14.25 10.46 -7.31
C ASN A 3 -14.67 11.87 -7.72
N CYS A 4 -13.89 12.90 -7.40
CA CYS A 4 -14.19 14.27 -7.80
C CYS A 4 -13.85 14.54 -9.27
N ILE A 5 -13.01 13.69 -9.88
CA ILE A 5 -12.47 13.89 -11.24
C ILE A 5 -13.28 13.13 -12.28
N SER A 6 -13.73 11.91 -11.96
CA SER A 6 -14.47 11.07 -12.91
C SER A 6 -15.59 10.29 -12.23
N LEU A 7 -16.77 10.28 -12.87
CA LEU A 7 -17.91 9.43 -12.48
C LEU A 7 -17.80 8.00 -13.01
N ASN A 8 -16.97 7.77 -14.03
CA ASN A 8 -16.81 6.46 -14.63
C ASN A 8 -15.97 5.56 -13.70
N SER A 9 -16.53 4.43 -13.28
CA SER A 9 -15.85 3.47 -12.40
C SER A 9 -14.52 3.00 -12.95
N THR A 10 -14.42 2.73 -14.25
CA THR A 10 -13.18 2.24 -14.86
C THR A 10 -12.10 3.30 -14.81
N SER A 11 -12.42 4.53 -15.20
CA SER A 11 -11.50 5.67 -15.13
C SER A 11 -11.02 5.93 -13.68
N ARG A 12 -11.88 5.73 -12.67
CA ARG A 12 -11.48 5.82 -11.26
C ARG A 12 -10.45 4.78 -10.85
N VAL A 13 -10.58 3.54 -11.33
CA VAL A 13 -9.59 2.49 -11.07
C VAL A 13 -8.27 2.80 -11.79
N VAL A 14 -8.33 3.22 -13.05
CA VAL A 14 -7.15 3.59 -13.85
C VAL A 14 -6.36 4.72 -13.17
N MET A 15 -7.04 5.78 -12.73
CA MET A 15 -6.36 6.88 -12.03
C MET A 15 -5.81 6.46 -10.66
N THR A 16 -6.49 5.55 -9.96
CA THR A 16 -5.96 4.93 -8.73
C THR A 16 -4.69 4.11 -9.01
N SER A 17 -4.69 3.37 -10.11
CA SER A 17 -3.54 2.58 -10.56
C SER A 17 -2.36 3.46 -10.95
N CYS A 18 -2.62 4.53 -11.70
CA CYS A 18 -1.63 5.55 -12.06
C CYS A 18 -1.00 6.18 -10.80
N ARG A 19 -1.84 6.58 -9.82
CA ARG A 19 -1.36 7.08 -8.52
C ARG A 19 -0.45 6.09 -7.80
N ASN A 20 -0.81 4.80 -7.82
CA ASN A 20 0.02 3.75 -7.23
C ASN A 20 1.36 3.60 -7.96
N ALA A 21 1.35 3.61 -9.30
CA ALA A 21 2.56 3.52 -10.11
C ALA A 21 3.55 4.65 -9.77
N PHE A 22 3.09 5.90 -9.72
CA PHE A 22 3.94 7.02 -9.34
C PHE A 22 4.45 6.95 -7.89
N ALA A 23 3.67 6.39 -6.96
CA ALA A 23 4.15 6.13 -5.61
C ALA A 23 5.29 5.10 -5.59
N MET A 24 5.24 4.07 -6.45
CA MET A 24 6.34 3.10 -6.60
C MET A 24 7.60 3.75 -7.19
N VAL A 25 7.45 4.65 -8.18
CA VAL A 25 8.56 5.42 -8.75
C VAL A 25 9.21 6.32 -7.70
N ALA A 26 8.40 6.99 -6.86
CA ALA A 26 8.91 7.81 -5.75
C ALA A 26 9.71 6.96 -4.74
N ASN A 27 9.20 5.78 -4.36
CA ASN A 27 9.93 4.86 -3.49
C ASN A 27 11.24 4.41 -4.12
N LEU A 28 11.23 3.99 -5.39
CA LEU A 28 12.45 3.60 -6.12
C LEU A 28 13.49 4.72 -6.18
N THR A 29 13.05 5.96 -6.38
CA THR A 29 13.93 7.14 -6.41
C THR A 29 14.61 7.33 -5.05
N LEU A 30 13.89 7.14 -3.94
CA LEU A 30 14.48 7.21 -2.60
C LEU A 30 15.55 6.12 -2.38
N TYR A 31 15.27 4.88 -2.79
CA TYR A 31 16.25 3.79 -2.73
C TYR A 31 17.47 4.04 -3.63
N ALA A 32 17.27 4.61 -4.81
CA ALA A 32 18.36 4.98 -5.71
C ALA A 32 19.25 6.07 -5.10
N ILE A 33 18.65 7.12 -4.51
CA ILE A 33 19.38 8.17 -3.80
C ILE A 33 20.18 7.57 -2.64
N ALA A 34 19.55 6.73 -1.82
CA ALA A 34 20.23 6.09 -0.70
C ALA A 34 21.41 5.21 -1.17
N LEU A 35 21.22 4.42 -2.24
CA LEU A 35 22.27 3.57 -2.79
C LEU A 35 23.45 4.38 -3.34
N VAL A 36 23.19 5.46 -4.09
CA VAL A 36 24.24 6.35 -4.60
C VAL A 36 25.02 6.95 -3.43
N LEU A 37 24.33 7.44 -2.40
CA LEU A 37 24.98 8.10 -1.28
C LEU A 37 25.83 7.15 -0.44
N PHE A 38 25.34 5.92 -0.21
CA PHE A 38 26.10 4.89 0.50
C PHE A 38 27.32 4.38 -0.27
N ASN A 39 27.31 4.47 -1.61
CA ASN A 39 28.48 4.13 -2.42
C ASN A 39 29.51 5.28 -2.48
N VAL A 40 29.06 6.54 -2.42
CA VAL A 40 29.94 7.71 -2.51
C VAL A 40 30.60 8.04 -1.17
N SER A 41 29.91 7.78 -0.06
CA SER A 41 30.40 8.05 1.28
C SER A 41 30.53 6.74 2.04
N GLU A 42 31.75 6.31 2.36
CA GLU A 42 31.94 5.26 3.37
C GLU A 42 31.74 5.86 4.76
N ALA A 43 30.67 5.46 5.46
CA ALA A 43 30.49 5.86 6.86
C ALA A 43 31.26 4.92 7.78
N ARG A 44 32.24 5.47 8.53
CA ARG A 44 33.00 4.73 9.54
C ARG A 44 32.64 5.16 10.96
N THR A 45 32.13 6.38 11.12
CA THR A 45 31.74 6.97 12.39
C THR A 45 30.22 7.17 12.45
N ARG A 46 29.66 7.21 13.66
CA ARG A 46 28.24 7.56 13.87
C ARG A 46 27.84 8.90 13.22
N ALA A 47 28.73 9.89 13.30
CA ALA A 47 28.52 11.20 12.66
C ALA A 47 28.40 11.10 11.13
N ASP A 48 29.14 10.19 10.50
CA ASP A 48 29.08 9.98 9.05
C ASP A 48 27.74 9.36 8.64
N ILE A 49 27.25 8.39 9.43
CA ILE A 49 25.93 7.78 9.23
C ILE A 49 24.84 8.86 9.35
N GLU A 50 24.89 9.67 10.40
CA GLU A 50 23.93 10.77 10.60
C GLU A 50 23.97 11.75 9.41
N ASN A 51 25.16 12.09 8.92
CA ASN A 51 25.32 12.95 7.76
C ASN A 51 24.74 12.32 6.48
N GLN A 52 24.93 11.02 6.26
CA GLN A 52 24.33 10.31 5.12
C GLN A 52 22.81 10.39 5.14
N TYR A 53 22.17 10.05 6.27
CA TYR A 53 20.71 10.12 6.38
C TYR A 53 20.19 11.56 6.24
N ARG A 54 20.95 12.57 6.69
CA ARG A 54 20.62 13.99 6.47
C ARG A 54 20.62 14.34 4.99
N TRP A 55 21.62 13.91 4.22
CA TRP A 55 21.67 14.16 2.77
C TRP A 55 20.54 13.45 2.03
N ILE A 56 20.19 12.21 2.40
CA ILE A 56 19.01 11.50 1.86
C ILE A 56 17.73 12.32 2.14
N ALA A 57 17.57 12.82 3.36
CA ALA A 57 16.43 13.65 3.73
C ALA A 57 16.39 14.98 2.94
N TYR A 58 17.50 15.70 2.83
CA TYR A 58 17.54 16.97 2.09
C TYR A 58 17.23 16.80 0.60
N LEU A 59 17.78 15.77 -0.04
CA LEU A 59 17.51 15.48 -1.45
C LEU A 59 16.04 15.10 -1.68
N SER A 60 15.48 14.25 -0.82
CA SER A 60 14.06 13.87 -0.93
C SER A 60 13.11 15.03 -0.70
N ILE A 61 13.40 15.91 0.27
CA ILE A 61 12.65 17.14 0.51
C ILE A 61 12.74 18.06 -0.72
N ALA A 62 13.94 18.27 -1.28
CA ALA A 62 14.13 19.12 -2.45
C ALA A 62 13.30 18.63 -3.65
N ILE A 63 13.34 17.33 -3.96
CA ILE A 63 12.54 16.74 -5.04
C ILE A 63 11.03 16.91 -4.74
N GLY A 64 10.60 16.63 -3.51
CA GLY A 64 9.21 16.81 -3.09
C GLY A 64 8.74 18.26 -3.26
N CYS A 65 9.54 19.23 -2.83
CA CYS A 65 9.26 20.66 -3.01
C CYS A 65 9.14 21.06 -4.49
N CYS A 66 9.99 20.50 -5.37
CA CYS A 66 9.87 20.74 -6.82
C CYS A 66 8.51 20.27 -7.36
N PHE A 67 8.07 19.05 -7.02
CA PHE A 67 6.76 18.54 -7.45
C PHE A 67 5.59 19.34 -6.86
N VAL A 68 5.70 19.80 -5.61
CA VAL A 68 4.70 20.69 -5.00
C VAL A 68 4.62 22.02 -5.75
N GLY A 69 5.76 22.61 -6.13
CA GLY A 69 5.80 23.82 -6.96
C GLY A 69 5.16 23.62 -8.33
N ILE A 70 5.48 22.51 -9.01
CA ILE A 70 4.85 22.13 -10.29
C ILE A 70 3.35 21.97 -10.13
N PHE A 71 2.89 21.33 -9.06
CA PHE A 71 1.46 21.16 -8.78
C PHE A 71 0.77 22.51 -8.57
N HIS A 72 1.30 23.40 -7.72
CA HIS A 72 0.67 24.69 -7.47
C HIS A 72 0.67 25.64 -8.68
N LEU A 73 1.70 25.57 -9.53
CA LEU A 73 1.81 26.43 -10.72
C LEU A 73 1.09 25.84 -11.95
N GLY A 74 1.11 24.52 -12.09
CA GLY A 74 0.62 23.83 -13.28
C GLY A 74 -0.84 23.38 -13.20
N THR A 75 -1.37 23.15 -12.00
CA THR A 75 -2.74 22.65 -11.83
C THR A 75 -3.70 23.81 -11.73
N LYS A 76 -4.43 24.10 -12.82
CA LYS A 76 -5.58 25.01 -12.76
C LYS A 76 -6.72 24.30 -12.06
N GLU A 77 -7.19 24.85 -10.95
CA GLU A 77 -8.32 24.26 -10.25
C GLU A 77 -9.61 24.51 -11.06
N PRO A 78 -10.32 23.45 -11.47
CA PRO A 78 -11.63 23.60 -12.09
C PRO A 78 -12.59 24.28 -11.11
N GLY A 79 -13.24 25.34 -11.57
CA GLY A 79 -14.29 26.01 -10.79
C GLY A 79 -15.41 25.03 -10.44
N LEU A 80 -15.73 24.91 -9.16
CA LEU A 80 -16.73 23.97 -8.66
C LEU A 80 -18.13 24.33 -9.22
N LYS A 81 -18.62 23.63 -10.26
CA LYS A 81 -19.99 23.76 -10.81
C LYS A 81 -21.11 23.23 -9.87
N ILE A 82 -20.95 23.34 -8.54
CA ILE A 82 -21.94 22.89 -7.53
C ILE A 82 -23.02 23.98 -7.24
N SER A 83 -23.20 24.99 -8.10
CA SER A 83 -24.13 26.10 -7.82
C SER A 83 -25.18 26.40 -8.90
N VAL A 84 -25.69 25.41 -9.66
CA VAL A 84 -26.81 25.68 -10.62
C VAL A 84 -27.96 24.65 -10.57
N HIS A 85 -27.97 23.68 -9.65
CA HIS A 85 -29.20 22.93 -9.35
C HIS A 85 -29.51 22.99 -7.86
N GLY A 86 -30.37 23.95 -7.51
CA GLY A 86 -30.80 24.28 -6.16
C GLY A 86 -31.48 23.12 -5.45
N ASN A 87 -30.68 22.26 -4.84
CA ASN A 87 -31.07 21.54 -3.64
C ASN A 87 -29.92 21.66 -2.66
N SER A 88 -30.20 22.24 -1.49
CA SER A 88 -29.26 22.44 -0.38
C SER A 88 -28.23 21.32 -0.29
N CYS A 89 -26.97 21.72 -0.16
CA CYS A 89 -25.85 20.85 0.20
C CYS A 89 -26.14 20.17 1.54
N ALA A 90 -26.98 19.12 1.52
CA ALA A 90 -27.20 18.25 2.64
C ALA A 90 -25.92 17.44 2.80
N ARG A 91 -25.01 17.95 3.63
CA ARG A 91 -23.85 17.20 4.10
C ARG A 91 -24.38 15.88 4.63
N VAL A 92 -23.93 14.77 4.06
CA VAL A 92 -24.30 13.45 4.56
C VAL A 92 -23.77 13.38 6.00
N PRO A 93 -24.65 13.23 7.01
CA PRO A 93 -24.19 13.20 8.38
C PRO A 93 -23.28 11.99 8.58
N TRP A 94 -22.17 12.17 9.30
CA TRP A 94 -21.17 11.12 9.56
C TRP A 94 -21.79 9.79 10.07
N ASN A 95 -22.86 9.89 10.87
CA ASN A 95 -23.62 8.75 11.39
C ASN A 95 -24.23 7.84 10.31
N TYR A 96 -24.47 8.36 9.09
CA TYR A 96 -25.00 7.61 7.96
C TYR A 96 -24.06 6.48 7.55
N TRP A 97 -22.76 6.76 7.50
CA TRP A 97 -21.75 5.79 7.09
C TRP A 97 -21.63 4.63 8.07
N PHE A 98 -21.76 4.91 9.37
CA PHE A 98 -21.73 3.88 10.41
C PHE A 98 -22.93 2.93 10.38
N ARG A 99 -24.02 3.27 9.69
CA ARG A 99 -25.16 2.36 9.48
C ARG A 99 -24.97 1.43 8.28
N LYS A 100 -24.04 1.72 7.37
CA LYS A 100 -23.81 0.92 6.16
C LYS A 100 -22.85 -0.23 6.44
N ILE A 101 -23.30 -1.47 6.28
CA ILE A 101 -22.43 -2.66 6.39
C ILE A 101 -21.26 -2.62 5.38
N LEU A 102 -21.51 -2.10 4.17
CA LEU A 102 -20.50 -1.99 3.12
C LEU A 102 -19.33 -1.08 3.52
N TYR A 103 -19.57 -0.06 4.35
CA TYR A 103 -18.52 0.83 4.87
C TYR A 103 -17.51 0.05 5.71
N TYR A 104 -17.98 -0.82 6.61
CA TYR A 104 -17.11 -1.66 7.42
C TYR A 104 -16.38 -2.72 6.60
N GLN A 105 -17.05 -3.37 5.64
CA GLN A 105 -16.40 -4.36 4.78
C GLN A 105 -15.25 -3.71 3.99
N VAL A 106 -15.50 -2.59 3.33
CA VAL A 106 -14.50 -1.90 2.50
C VAL A 106 -13.40 -1.28 3.36
N GLY A 107 -13.78 -0.74 4.52
CA GLY A 107 -12.82 -0.23 5.49
C GLY A 107 -11.90 -1.31 6.01
N LEU A 108 -12.43 -2.49 6.34
CA LEU A 108 -11.63 -3.64 6.79
C LEU A 108 -10.67 -4.12 5.70
N VAL A 109 -11.14 -4.27 4.46
CA VAL A 109 -10.29 -4.64 3.31
C VAL A 109 -9.17 -3.61 3.10
N TYR A 110 -9.50 -2.32 3.16
CA TYR A 110 -8.52 -1.24 3.04
C TYR A 110 -7.47 -1.30 4.15
N VAL A 111 -7.89 -1.39 5.42
CA VAL A 111 -6.99 -1.45 6.57
C VAL A 111 -6.10 -2.70 6.52
N LEU A 112 -6.66 -3.88 6.22
CA LEU A 112 -5.89 -5.12 6.08
C LEU A 112 -4.86 -5.03 4.96
N THR A 113 -5.22 -4.44 3.82
CA THR A 113 -4.27 -4.21 2.71
C THR A 113 -3.11 -3.32 3.14
N ARG A 114 -3.41 -2.22 3.83
CA ARG A 114 -2.37 -1.31 4.34
C ARG A 114 -1.49 -1.97 5.39
N LEU A 115 -2.09 -2.78 6.27
CA LEU A 115 -1.38 -3.53 7.28
C LEU A 115 -0.40 -4.53 6.63
N VAL A 116 -0.87 -5.26 5.61
CA VAL A 116 -0.04 -6.20 4.85
C VAL A 116 1.22 -5.53 4.31
N GLN A 117 1.05 -4.37 3.68
CA GLN A 117 2.16 -3.64 3.08
C GLN A 117 3.10 -3.04 4.12
N ASN A 118 2.56 -2.33 5.11
CA ASN A 118 3.38 -1.59 6.07
C ASN A 118 4.17 -2.53 6.98
N VAL A 119 3.55 -3.60 7.47
CA VAL A 119 4.23 -4.58 8.32
C VAL A 119 5.28 -5.35 7.52
N SER A 120 4.93 -5.84 6.32
CA SER A 120 5.91 -6.57 5.50
C SER A 120 7.11 -5.71 5.14
N GLN A 121 6.91 -4.45 4.74
CA GLN A 121 8.01 -3.53 4.42
C GLN A 121 8.89 -3.20 5.63
N ALA A 122 8.32 -3.05 6.81
CA ALA A 122 9.09 -2.73 8.02
C ALA A 122 10.02 -3.88 8.45
N TYR A 123 9.58 -5.13 8.30
CA TYR A 123 10.37 -6.31 8.68
C TYR A 123 11.24 -6.89 7.55
N LEU A 124 11.03 -6.46 6.31
CA LEU A 124 11.71 -7.00 5.13
C LEU A 124 13.24 -6.93 5.24
N ALA A 125 13.77 -5.77 5.63
CA ALA A 125 15.22 -5.57 5.72
C ALA A 125 15.86 -6.42 6.82
N TYR A 126 15.18 -6.58 7.96
CA TYR A 126 15.63 -7.44 9.06
C TYR A 126 15.63 -8.91 8.65
N TYR A 127 14.56 -9.38 8.00
CA TYR A 127 14.49 -10.76 7.52
C TYR A 127 15.59 -11.11 6.51
N VAL A 128 15.82 -10.25 5.51
CA VAL A 128 16.83 -10.50 4.46
C VAL A 128 18.23 -10.64 5.05
N ILE A 129 18.51 -9.97 6.17
CA ILE A 129 19.87 -9.78 6.68
C ILE A 129 20.13 -10.62 7.91
N ASP A 130 19.24 -10.56 8.90
CA ASP A 130 19.40 -11.28 10.15
C ASP A 130 19.00 -12.76 9.98
N ASP A 131 17.90 -13.04 9.27
CA ASP A 131 17.45 -14.43 9.06
C ASP A 131 18.16 -15.10 7.89
N LEU A 132 18.17 -14.48 6.71
CA LEU A 132 18.70 -15.08 5.48
C LEU A 132 20.22 -14.88 5.31
N ARG A 133 20.83 -13.98 6.10
CA ARG A 133 22.26 -13.66 6.04
C ARG A 133 22.74 -13.32 4.62
N MET A 134 21.93 -12.57 3.87
CA MET A 134 22.32 -12.08 2.55
C MET A 134 23.33 -10.93 2.67
N ALA A 135 24.00 -10.61 1.56
CA ALA A 135 24.86 -9.45 1.49
C ALA A 135 24.11 -8.16 1.82
N GLN A 136 24.81 -7.15 2.35
CA GLN A 136 24.22 -5.88 2.79
C GLN A 136 23.48 -5.15 1.65
N SER A 137 23.90 -5.36 0.40
CA SER A 137 23.25 -4.85 -0.81
C SER A 137 21.81 -5.35 -0.99
N ALA A 138 21.46 -6.52 -0.43
CA ALA A 138 20.12 -7.09 -0.53
C ALA A 138 19.05 -6.24 0.17
N LYS A 139 19.42 -5.43 1.18
CA LYS A 139 18.52 -4.47 1.84
C LYS A 139 17.92 -3.45 0.86
N ALA A 140 18.63 -3.12 -0.22
CA ALA A 140 18.16 -2.19 -1.25
C ALA A 140 17.59 -2.93 -2.46
N LEU A 141 18.21 -4.04 -2.87
CA LEU A 141 17.79 -4.79 -4.06
C LEU A 141 16.42 -5.45 -3.91
N VAL A 142 16.13 -6.06 -2.76
CA VAL A 142 14.86 -6.77 -2.54
C VAL A 142 13.66 -5.80 -2.59
N PRO A 143 13.64 -4.67 -1.84
CA PRO A 143 12.60 -3.66 -2.00
C PRO A 143 12.52 -3.10 -3.42
N ALA A 144 13.66 -2.86 -4.09
CA ALA A 144 13.67 -2.37 -5.46
C ALA A 144 12.93 -3.32 -6.43
N ILE A 145 13.15 -4.62 -6.32
CA ILE A 145 12.42 -5.62 -7.13
C ILE A 145 10.93 -5.58 -6.84
N ILE A 146 10.52 -5.49 -5.57
CA ILE A 146 9.10 -5.37 -5.17
C ILE A 146 8.46 -4.14 -5.80
N TYR A 147 9.13 -2.99 -5.77
CA TYR A 147 8.59 -1.75 -6.33
C TYR A 147 8.57 -1.75 -7.86
N VAL A 148 9.59 -2.30 -8.53
CA VAL A 148 9.61 -2.43 -10.00
C VAL A 148 8.50 -3.35 -10.48
N SER A 149 8.34 -4.53 -9.88
CA SER A 149 7.25 -5.43 -10.28
C SER A 149 5.87 -4.84 -9.96
N SER A 150 5.72 -4.17 -8.81
CA SER A 150 4.49 -3.45 -8.45
C SER A 150 4.17 -2.32 -9.44
N PHE A 151 5.18 -1.57 -9.89
CA PHE A 151 5.03 -0.54 -10.92
C PHE A 151 4.53 -1.13 -12.24
N ILE A 152 5.17 -2.20 -12.74
CA ILE A 152 4.78 -2.86 -13.99
C ILE A 152 3.32 -3.33 -13.93
N ILE A 153 2.93 -4.02 -12.84
CA ILE A 153 1.54 -4.46 -12.67
C ILE A 153 0.58 -3.27 -12.59
N SER A 154 0.95 -2.19 -11.90
CA SER A 154 0.14 -0.98 -11.84
C SER A 154 -0.04 -0.29 -13.20
N VAL A 155 0.91 -0.42 -14.12
CA VAL A 155 0.78 0.05 -15.51
C VAL A 155 -0.15 -0.87 -16.30
N ILE A 156 0.05 -2.20 -16.22
CA ILE A 156 -0.80 -3.18 -16.91
C ILE A 156 -2.27 -3.04 -16.50
N MET A 157 -2.54 -2.79 -15.21
CA MET A 157 -3.90 -2.59 -14.69
C MET A 157 -4.62 -1.36 -15.28
N GLN A 158 -3.91 -0.42 -15.91
CA GLN A 158 -4.52 0.77 -16.52
C GLN A 158 -5.24 0.46 -17.83
N GLU A 159 -4.82 -0.57 -18.56
CA GLU A 159 -5.41 -0.97 -19.85
C GLU A 159 -6.66 -1.85 -19.70
N ILE A 160 -6.98 -2.27 -18.48
CA ILE A 160 -8.05 -3.23 -18.20
C ILE A 160 -9.39 -2.52 -18.02
N SER A 161 -10.45 -3.08 -18.61
CA SER A 161 -11.82 -2.64 -18.32
C SER A 161 -12.30 -3.17 -16.95
N TRP A 162 -12.66 -2.23 -16.08
CA TRP A 162 -12.95 -2.54 -14.68
C TRP A 162 -14.44 -2.64 -14.40
N THR A 163 -14.85 -3.81 -13.93
CA THR A 163 -16.19 -4.12 -13.40
C THR A 163 -16.07 -4.48 -11.91
N SER A 164 -17.16 -4.36 -11.14
CA SER A 164 -17.19 -4.77 -9.72
C SER A 164 -16.74 -6.22 -9.49
N HIS A 165 -17.01 -7.13 -10.44
CA HIS A 165 -16.54 -8.51 -10.38
C HIS A 165 -15.02 -8.62 -10.57
N HIS A 166 -14.47 -7.94 -11.59
CA HIS A 166 -13.02 -7.88 -11.81
C HIS A 166 -12.30 -7.32 -10.59
N LEU A 167 -12.84 -6.27 -9.97
CA LEU A 167 -12.24 -5.65 -8.80
C LEU A 167 -12.05 -6.63 -7.64
N LYS A 168 -13.06 -7.46 -7.37
CA LYS A 168 -12.97 -8.53 -6.37
C LYS A 168 -12.02 -9.65 -6.80
N ALA A 169 -12.09 -10.08 -8.06
CA ALA A 169 -11.26 -11.16 -8.57
C ALA A 169 -9.76 -10.82 -8.49
N TYR A 170 -9.37 -9.62 -8.92
CA TYR A 170 -7.98 -9.15 -8.84
C TYR A 170 -7.51 -8.92 -7.40
N TYR A 171 -8.38 -8.42 -6.51
CA TYR A 171 -8.06 -8.33 -5.08
C TYR A 171 -7.79 -9.73 -4.49
N SER A 172 -8.69 -10.68 -4.76
CA SER A 172 -8.55 -12.06 -4.29
C SER A 172 -7.30 -12.74 -4.84
N ALA A 173 -7.00 -12.54 -6.13
CA ALA A 173 -5.77 -13.04 -6.74
C ALA A 173 -4.53 -12.50 -6.00
N GLY A 174 -4.46 -11.18 -5.78
CA GLY A 174 -3.38 -10.57 -5.01
C GLY A 174 -3.27 -11.12 -3.58
N GLY A 175 -4.38 -11.27 -2.88
CA GLY A 175 -4.40 -11.79 -1.51
C GLY A 175 -3.95 -13.25 -1.38
N ILE A 176 -4.33 -14.11 -2.34
CA ILE A 176 -3.90 -15.52 -2.40
C ILE A 176 -2.42 -15.61 -2.78
N THR A 177 -1.97 -14.83 -3.77
CA THR A 177 -0.55 -14.76 -4.13
C THR A 177 0.29 -14.31 -2.94
N TRP A 178 -0.19 -13.31 -2.19
CA TRP A 178 0.49 -12.87 -0.97
C TRP A 178 0.58 -14.02 0.04
N ALA A 179 -0.52 -14.69 0.37
CA ALA A 179 -0.55 -15.78 1.34
C ALA A 179 0.41 -16.92 0.96
N PHE A 180 0.48 -17.25 -0.34
CA PHE A 180 1.44 -18.22 -0.86
C PHE A 180 2.90 -17.77 -0.65
N CYS A 181 3.21 -16.50 -0.96
CA CYS A 181 4.52 -15.93 -0.70
C CYS A 181 4.88 -15.96 0.80
N GLY A 182 3.94 -15.61 1.67
CA GLY A 182 4.11 -15.68 3.13
C GLY A 182 4.46 -17.09 3.60
N SER A 183 3.73 -18.10 3.14
CA SER A 183 4.03 -19.50 3.45
C SER A 183 5.44 -19.90 3.00
N PHE A 184 5.86 -19.49 1.80
CA PHE A 184 7.20 -19.78 1.29
C PHE A 184 8.30 -19.07 2.10
N ILE A 185 8.09 -17.81 2.51
CA ILE A 185 9.02 -17.04 3.36
C ILE A 185 9.22 -17.71 4.73
N LEU A 186 8.18 -18.32 5.32
CA LEU A 186 8.31 -19.09 6.57
C LEU A 186 9.26 -20.26 6.42
N LEU A 187 9.09 -21.02 5.34
CA LEU A 187 9.79 -22.28 5.11
C LEU A 187 11.16 -22.10 4.47
N LEU A 188 11.47 -20.91 3.94
CA LEU A 188 12.69 -20.65 3.16
C LEU A 188 13.96 -20.86 4.02
N PRO A 189 14.81 -21.87 3.71
CA PRO A 189 16.06 -22.07 4.42
C PRO A 189 17.14 -21.08 3.98
N ARG A 190 18.12 -20.84 4.87
CA ARG A 190 19.25 -19.93 4.61
C ARG A 190 20.07 -20.31 3.37
N SER A 191 20.21 -21.61 3.08
CA SER A 191 20.95 -22.12 1.93
C SER A 191 20.34 -21.72 0.59
N MET A 192 19.05 -21.38 0.57
CA MET A 192 18.28 -21.04 -0.64
C MET A 192 17.91 -19.55 -0.65
N ASN A 193 18.72 -18.68 -0.04
CA ASN A 193 18.43 -17.25 0.09
C ASN A 193 18.27 -16.53 -1.27
N ALA A 194 18.86 -17.03 -2.36
CA ALA A 194 18.70 -16.50 -3.71
C ALA A 194 17.24 -16.52 -4.20
N PHE A 195 16.41 -17.47 -3.72
CA PHE A 195 14.98 -17.52 -4.06
C PHE A 195 14.20 -16.31 -3.53
N MET A 196 14.74 -15.57 -2.55
CA MET A 196 14.11 -14.34 -2.07
C MET A 196 13.90 -13.30 -3.18
N TYR A 197 14.82 -13.22 -4.15
CA TYR A 197 14.65 -12.32 -5.29
C TYR A 197 13.46 -12.69 -6.17
N PHE A 198 13.20 -13.99 -6.33
CA PHE A 198 12.03 -14.47 -7.07
C PHE A 198 10.74 -14.19 -6.31
N ILE A 199 10.71 -14.47 -4.99
CA ILE A 199 9.54 -14.18 -4.13
C ILE A 199 9.23 -12.67 -4.14
N ALA A 200 10.26 -11.81 -4.11
CA ALA A 200 10.11 -10.36 -4.15
C ALA A 200 9.29 -9.89 -5.37
N VAL A 201 9.45 -10.54 -6.53
CA VAL A 201 8.62 -10.24 -7.71
C VAL A 201 7.14 -10.48 -7.41
N PHE A 202 6.78 -11.64 -6.87
CA PHE A 202 5.39 -11.99 -6.53
C PHE A 202 4.81 -11.14 -5.42
N ILE A 203 5.62 -10.76 -4.41
CA ILE A 203 5.19 -9.81 -3.37
C ILE A 203 4.81 -8.48 -4.03
N GLY A 204 5.61 -7.97 -4.96
CA GLY A 204 5.28 -6.72 -5.66
C GLY A 204 4.02 -6.84 -6.52
N ILE A 205 3.81 -7.98 -7.21
CA ILE A 205 2.57 -8.25 -7.95
C ILE A 205 1.37 -8.23 -7.00
N ALA A 206 1.44 -8.98 -5.89
CA ALA A 206 0.38 -9.05 -4.89
C ALA A 206 0.07 -7.69 -4.28
N ASN A 207 1.10 -6.92 -3.94
CA ASN A 207 0.97 -5.58 -3.36
C ASN A 207 0.27 -4.62 -4.32
N ALA A 208 0.64 -4.61 -5.60
CA ALA A 208 -0.02 -3.77 -6.61
C ALA A 208 -1.50 -4.13 -6.75
N LEU A 209 -1.78 -5.42 -6.95
CA LEU A 209 -3.16 -5.92 -7.10
C LEU A 209 -4.02 -5.54 -5.90
N MET A 210 -3.60 -5.85 -4.68
CA MET A 210 -4.38 -5.56 -3.47
C MET A 210 -4.58 -4.05 -3.27
N THR A 211 -3.54 -3.24 -3.45
CA THR A 211 -3.63 -1.78 -3.17
C THR A 211 -4.53 -1.06 -4.15
N VAL A 212 -4.31 -1.29 -5.45
CA VAL A 212 -5.07 -0.62 -6.49
C VAL A 212 -6.54 -1.00 -6.38
N THR A 213 -6.82 -2.29 -6.16
CA THR A 213 -8.21 -2.75 -6.03
C THR A 213 -8.86 -2.33 -4.71
N ALA A 214 -8.17 -2.36 -3.56
CA ALA A 214 -8.73 -1.91 -2.28
C ALA A 214 -9.08 -0.42 -2.28
N VAL A 215 -8.19 0.44 -2.77
CA VAL A 215 -8.47 1.88 -2.91
C VAL A 215 -9.59 2.13 -3.92
N SER A 216 -9.66 1.31 -4.97
CA SER A 216 -10.75 1.39 -5.94
C SER A 216 -12.08 0.93 -5.35
N MET A 217 -12.11 -0.02 -4.42
CA MET A 217 -13.31 -0.39 -3.66
C MET A 217 -13.74 0.74 -2.73
N GLN A 218 -12.79 1.43 -2.09
CA GLN A 218 -13.06 2.65 -1.32
C GLN A 218 -13.67 3.76 -2.19
N SER A 219 -13.16 3.93 -3.41
CA SER A 219 -13.75 4.83 -4.41
C SER A 219 -15.16 4.39 -4.82
N ALA A 220 -15.38 3.10 -5.02
CA ALA A 220 -16.69 2.55 -5.36
C ALA A 220 -17.72 2.71 -4.22
N LEU A 221 -17.31 2.56 -2.96
CA LEU A 221 -18.14 2.79 -1.77
C LEU A 221 -18.68 4.23 -1.71
N VAL A 222 -17.82 5.22 -1.99
CA VAL A 222 -18.22 6.63 -2.02
C VAL A 222 -19.16 6.91 -3.19
N GLY A 223 -18.93 6.25 -4.33
CA GLY A 223 -19.83 6.38 -5.48
C GLY A 223 -19.91 7.82 -6.00
N SER A 224 -21.15 8.27 -6.26
CA SER A 224 -21.51 9.63 -6.67
C SER A 224 -21.74 10.59 -5.50
N ASP A 225 -21.82 10.09 -4.26
CA ASP A 225 -22.17 10.88 -3.07
C ASP A 225 -20.93 11.60 -2.51
N LEU A 226 -20.49 12.65 -3.22
CA LEU A 226 -19.27 13.39 -2.88
C LEU A 226 -19.38 14.16 -1.55
N ASN A 227 -20.58 14.47 -1.07
CA ASN A 227 -20.78 15.23 0.17
C ASN A 227 -20.24 14.53 1.43
N GLY A 228 -20.06 13.19 1.40
CA GLY A 228 -19.50 12.40 2.50
C GLY A 228 -18.09 11.84 2.24
N CYS A 229 -17.51 12.11 1.07
CA CYS A 229 -16.28 11.44 0.65
C CYS A 229 -15.08 11.76 1.56
N ALA A 230 -14.90 13.02 1.94
CA ALA A 230 -13.80 13.45 2.80
C ALA A 230 -13.78 12.72 4.14
N PHE A 231 -14.97 12.51 4.75
CA PHE A 231 -15.11 11.74 5.98
C PHE A 231 -14.67 10.28 5.78
N VAL A 232 -15.15 9.61 4.73
CA VAL A 232 -14.81 8.21 4.44
C VAL A 232 -13.32 8.02 4.16
N TYR A 233 -12.71 8.88 3.36
CA TYR A 233 -11.26 8.80 3.11
C TYR A 233 -10.45 9.10 4.37
N GLY A 234 -10.84 10.13 5.13
CA GLY A 234 -10.16 10.51 6.38
C GLY A 234 -10.26 9.45 7.48
N SER A 235 -11.45 8.89 7.71
CA SER A 235 -11.67 7.87 8.74
C SER A 235 -10.92 6.58 8.44
N LEU A 236 -10.95 6.12 7.18
CA LEU A 236 -10.24 4.91 6.78
C LEU A 236 -8.72 5.08 6.84
N SER A 237 -8.19 6.25 6.43
CA SER A 237 -6.77 6.60 6.56
C SER A 237 -6.32 6.98 7.99
N PHE A 238 -7.26 7.06 8.93
CA PHE A 238 -6.95 7.17 10.35
C PHE A 238 -6.89 5.78 10.98
N LEU A 239 -7.87 4.93 10.64
CA LEU A 239 -7.92 3.54 11.09
C LEU A 239 -6.72 2.72 10.60
N ASP A 240 -6.27 2.94 9.36
CA ASP A 240 -5.08 2.23 8.84
C ASP A 240 -3.81 2.58 9.63
N LYS A 241 -3.57 3.85 9.94
CA LYS A 241 -2.40 4.33 10.69
C LYS A 241 -2.40 3.82 12.12
N ILE A 242 -3.54 3.89 12.80
CA ILE A 242 -3.67 3.33 14.16
C ILE A 242 -3.44 1.82 14.14
N SER A 243 -4.08 1.10 13.20
CA SER A 243 -3.94 -0.34 13.10
C SER A 243 -2.50 -0.77 12.80
N CYS A 244 -1.83 -0.11 11.85
CA CYS A 244 -0.43 -0.38 11.54
C CYS A 244 0.50 -0.06 12.72
N GLY A 245 0.30 1.08 13.38
CA GLY A 245 1.09 1.46 14.55
C GLY A 245 0.95 0.47 15.70
N LEU A 246 -0.28 0.05 16.02
CA LEU A 246 -0.55 -0.91 17.08
C LEU A 246 0.03 -2.30 16.75
N ALA A 247 -0.11 -2.75 15.50
CA ALA A 247 0.46 -4.03 15.07
C ALA A 247 1.99 -4.04 15.13
N MET A 248 2.64 -2.96 14.66
CA MET A 248 4.10 -2.81 14.77
C MET A 248 4.56 -2.77 16.22
N TYR A 249 3.86 -2.03 17.08
CA TYR A 249 4.17 -1.96 18.51
C TYR A 249 4.07 -3.35 19.17
N ALA A 250 2.99 -4.09 18.90
CA ALA A 250 2.81 -5.44 19.42
C ALA A 250 3.90 -6.41 18.94
N LEU A 251 4.21 -6.39 17.64
CA LEU A 251 5.28 -7.22 17.08
C LEU A 251 6.65 -6.89 17.70
N GLN A 252 6.93 -5.60 17.91
CA GLN A 252 8.17 -5.15 18.55
C GLN A 252 8.22 -5.52 20.05
N SER A 253 7.11 -5.45 20.78
CA SER A 253 7.09 -5.83 22.20
C SER A 253 7.39 -7.31 22.40
N PHE A 254 6.92 -8.18 21.50
CA PHE A 254 7.27 -9.60 21.52
C PHE A 254 8.77 -9.84 21.26
N GLN A 255 9.38 -9.05 20.39
CA GLN A 255 10.82 -9.11 20.14
C GLN A 255 11.64 -8.69 21.36
N SER A 256 11.26 -7.60 22.04
CA SER A 256 11.97 -7.08 23.22
C SER A 256 11.82 -7.92 24.48
N THR A 257 10.78 -8.77 24.57
CA THR A 257 10.57 -9.67 25.72
C THR A 257 11.36 -10.98 25.58
N SER A 258 11.87 -11.27 24.39
CA SER A 258 12.58 -12.52 24.07
C SER A 258 14.11 -12.57 24.25
N PRO A 259 14.87 -11.53 24.67
CA PRO A 259 16.33 -11.62 24.77
C PRO A 259 16.83 -12.54 25.91
N ASP A 260 16.06 -12.76 26.99
CA ASP A 260 16.45 -13.66 28.10
C ASP A 260 16.21 -15.16 27.83
N VAL A 261 15.45 -15.49 26.78
CA VAL A 261 15.09 -16.88 26.41
C VAL A 261 15.84 -17.35 25.14
N GLN A 262 16.54 -16.42 24.47
CA GLN A 262 17.24 -16.64 23.20
C GLN A 262 18.36 -17.70 23.29
N ASP A 263 18.96 -17.89 24.48
CA ASP A 263 20.09 -18.81 24.66
C ASP A 263 19.68 -20.29 24.80
N ARG A 264 18.38 -20.60 25.03
CA ARG A 264 17.91 -21.98 25.28
C ARG A 264 17.09 -22.62 24.15
N LEU A 265 16.71 -21.86 23.12
CA LEU A 265 15.75 -22.31 22.09
C LEU A 265 16.33 -22.36 20.66
N SER A 266 17.65 -22.50 20.55
CA SER A 266 18.42 -22.44 19.30
C SER A 266 18.25 -23.64 18.34
N THR A 267 17.22 -24.49 18.48
CA THR A 267 17.09 -25.69 17.63
C THR A 267 15.75 -25.91 16.92
N SER A 268 14.69 -25.11 17.12
CA SER A 268 13.44 -25.34 16.35
C SER A 268 12.39 -24.22 16.24
N HIS A 269 12.67 -22.99 16.69
CA HIS A 269 11.65 -21.93 16.67
C HIS A 269 11.92 -20.85 15.61
N VAL A 270 10.95 -20.69 14.72
CA VAL A 270 10.89 -19.68 13.65
C VAL A 270 11.04 -18.27 14.24
N SER A 271 11.92 -17.44 13.67
CA SER A 271 12.20 -16.09 14.18
C SER A 271 10.97 -15.17 14.12
N ILE A 272 10.82 -14.26 15.10
CA ILE A 272 9.73 -13.27 15.18
C ILE A 272 9.66 -12.39 13.92
N THR A 273 10.81 -12.09 13.31
CA THR A 273 10.93 -11.40 12.03
C THR A 273 10.25 -12.16 10.89
N ARG A 274 10.32 -13.50 10.90
CA ARG A 274 9.57 -14.34 9.96
C ARG A 274 8.08 -14.21 10.23
N TYR A 275 7.64 -14.37 11.48
CA TYR A 275 6.22 -14.21 11.85
C TYR A 275 5.64 -12.84 11.42
N GLY A 276 6.37 -11.76 11.68
CA GLY A 276 5.99 -10.40 11.30
C GLY A 276 5.97 -10.19 9.79
N LEU A 277 6.96 -10.71 9.07
CA LEU A 277 7.03 -10.57 7.61
C LEU A 277 6.02 -11.45 6.87
N SER A 278 5.67 -12.63 7.40
CA SER A 278 4.94 -13.66 6.66
C SER A 278 3.57 -14.02 7.20
N LEU A 279 3.44 -14.34 8.49
CA LEU A 279 2.19 -14.86 9.06
C LEU A 279 1.16 -13.77 9.28
N VAL A 280 1.57 -12.64 9.85
CA VAL A 280 0.65 -11.51 10.07
C VAL A 280 0.07 -11.04 8.74
N PRO A 281 0.89 -10.69 7.72
CA PRO A 281 0.30 -10.21 6.48
C PRO A 281 -0.41 -11.32 5.70
N GLY A 282 0.02 -12.59 5.81
CA GLY A 282 -0.64 -13.72 5.15
C GLY A 282 -2.02 -14.00 5.71
N PHE A 283 -2.17 -13.93 7.02
CA PHE A 283 -3.47 -14.00 7.67
C PHE A 283 -4.35 -12.80 7.26
N CYS A 284 -3.80 -11.58 7.31
CA CYS A 284 -4.54 -10.38 6.92
C CYS A 284 -4.99 -10.41 5.45
N SER A 285 -4.17 -10.95 4.54
CA SER A 285 -4.55 -11.08 3.14
C SER A 285 -5.71 -12.05 2.97
N LEU A 286 -5.68 -13.23 3.61
CA LEU A 286 -6.76 -14.22 3.57
C LEU A 286 -8.07 -13.69 4.17
N VAL A 287 -8.02 -13.01 5.31
CA VAL A 287 -9.20 -12.35 5.89
C VAL A 287 -9.75 -11.30 4.92
N GLY A 288 -8.87 -10.51 4.30
CA GLY A 288 -9.27 -9.55 3.27
C GLY A 288 -9.99 -10.21 2.09
N VAL A 289 -9.51 -11.38 1.62
CA VAL A 289 -10.15 -12.14 0.54
C VAL A 289 -11.53 -12.63 0.96
N ALA A 290 -11.66 -13.19 2.16
CA ALA A 290 -12.93 -13.66 2.70
C ALA A 290 -13.97 -12.53 2.80
N VAL A 291 -13.55 -11.36 3.31
CA VAL A 291 -14.42 -10.18 3.41
C VAL A 291 -14.81 -9.68 2.03
N THR A 292 -13.87 -9.63 1.07
CA THR A 292 -14.12 -9.19 -0.31
C THR A 292 -15.15 -10.07 -1.02
N TYR A 293 -15.11 -11.38 -0.77
CA TYR A 293 -16.11 -12.31 -1.31
C TYR A 293 -17.53 -11.97 -0.81
N SER A 294 -17.66 -11.61 0.48
CA SER A 294 -18.94 -11.24 1.10
C SER A 294 -19.51 -9.87 0.68
N MET A 295 -18.72 -9.02 0.01
CA MET A 295 -19.14 -7.67 -0.37
C MET A 295 -20.19 -7.71 -1.48
N LYS A 296 -21.16 -6.79 -1.42
CA LYS A 296 -22.04 -6.49 -2.57
C LYS A 296 -21.72 -5.09 -3.08
N LEU A 297 -20.75 -5.00 -3.98
CA LEU A 297 -20.43 -3.77 -4.71
C LEU A 297 -21.51 -3.55 -5.79
N HIS A 298 -22.40 -2.59 -5.57
CA HIS A 298 -23.38 -2.20 -6.57
C HIS A 298 -22.69 -1.74 -7.85
N THR A 299 -23.17 -2.23 -8.99
CA THR A 299 -22.79 -1.74 -10.32
C THR A 299 -23.23 -0.29 -10.47
N PRO A 300 -22.33 0.67 -10.70
CA PRO A 300 -22.76 2.01 -11.10
C PRO A 300 -23.44 1.88 -12.46
N TYR A 301 -24.69 2.35 -12.51
CA TYR A 301 -25.48 2.55 -13.72
C TYR A 301 -24.60 3.27 -14.76
N THR A 302 -24.41 2.65 -15.93
CA THR A 302 -23.85 3.29 -17.13
C THR A 302 -24.82 4.37 -17.59
N LYS A 303 -24.81 5.55 -16.97
CA LYS A 303 -25.33 6.74 -17.63
C LYS A 303 -24.27 7.18 -18.65
N PRO A 304 -24.60 7.23 -19.96
CA PRO A 304 -23.66 7.70 -20.95
C PRO A 304 -23.27 9.14 -20.60
N LEU A 305 -21.97 9.41 -20.60
CA LEU A 305 -21.38 10.73 -20.40
C LEU A 305 -22.02 11.72 -21.37
N ARG A 306 -22.52 12.85 -20.85
CA ARG A 306 -22.73 14.04 -21.68
C ARG A 306 -21.76 15.18 -21.38
N GLU A 307 -21.05 15.18 -20.25
CA GLU A 307 -20.01 16.19 -19.98
C GLU A 307 -19.12 15.77 -18.79
N PRO A 308 -17.82 16.10 -18.78
CA PRO A 308 -16.99 16.07 -17.58
C PRO A 308 -17.47 17.14 -16.58
N LEU A 309 -17.50 16.80 -15.29
CA LEU A 309 -17.94 17.72 -14.21
C LEU A 309 -16.87 18.76 -13.81
N LEU A 310 -15.70 18.70 -14.43
CA LEU A 310 -14.60 19.65 -14.28
C LEU A 310 -14.23 20.13 -15.69
N GLU A 311 -14.17 21.44 -15.87
CA GLU A 311 -13.48 22.08 -17.00
C GLU A 311 -12.00 22.28 -16.68
#